data_AF-A0A814LNW9-F1
#
_entry.id   AF-A0A814LNW9-F1
#
_cell.length_a   1.000
_cell.length_b   1.000
_cell.length_c   1.000
_cell.angle_alpha   90.00
_cell.angle_beta   90.00
_cell.angle_gamma   90.00
#
_symmetry.space_group_name_H-M   'P 1'
#
loop_
_entity.id
_entity.type
_entity.pdbx_description
1 polymer ?
#
loop_
_entity_poly.entity_id
_entity_poly.type
_entity_poly.pdbx_seq_one_letter_code
_entity_poly.pdbx_strand_id
1 'polypeptide(L)'
;MLYMYTSNSYFQMTSYFNLTYRSFTVEAWIYPTSVSGDWPIFGQCTCTTCTSQCLYFILRSGKLYMSFNYIDLSGVTTVNASNWYHVAFVYDYSASQQIIYLNGYQDAVHSAVTTPYLGYNGSITIGYSPLVSTTYFSNYIDNVALITRAKSSTEILADATQLWYFSFDLPNPYYDNGPNRLNGTAYSITSVTGHNSIGQAIRMTTTSSYFQLYGISSYSYPTSKPYTYAMWVYPSSNLGGVLVHVSYSQPGYNYQQELLGLTYSGQLVTQVNANTPVSAYPSVIGPVISINTWTHVACTYSMTNGLTLYVNGVSQGSTGSNTVTSYYLIPNYVYLTLGYSFGYGNNYIPAYPFQGSIDEFYAYSRQLSASEIYTLASI
;
A
#
# COMPACT_ATOMS: atom_id res chain seq x y z
N MET A 1 0.93 2.55 15.57
CA MET A 1 1.52 1.34 16.16
C MET A 1 1.26 1.26 17.66
N LEU A 2 0.59 0.21 18.12
CA LEU A 2 0.48 -0.14 19.54
C LEU A 2 1.55 -1.19 19.87
N TYR A 3 2.36 -0.95 20.91
CA TYR A 3 3.34 -1.92 21.39
C TYR A 3 2.82 -2.64 22.64
N MET A 4 2.67 -3.96 22.56
CA MET A 4 2.19 -4.83 23.62
C MET A 4 3.38 -5.27 24.49
N TYR A 5 3.78 -4.40 25.42
CA TYR A 5 5.05 -4.46 26.17
C TYR A 5 5.17 -5.65 27.14
N THR A 6 4.07 -6.08 27.76
CA THR A 6 4.04 -7.18 28.74
C THR A 6 3.29 -8.39 28.20
N SER A 7 3.56 -9.57 28.76
CA SER A 7 2.87 -10.83 28.43
C SER A 7 1.37 -10.85 28.74
N ASN A 8 0.81 -9.76 29.27
CA ASN A 8 -0.60 -9.58 29.60
C ASN A 8 -1.20 -8.25 29.10
N SER A 9 -0.52 -7.55 28.17
CA SER A 9 -1.04 -6.32 27.59
C SER A 9 -2.23 -6.61 26.65
N TYR A 10 -3.30 -5.82 26.73
CA TYR A 10 -4.40 -5.80 25.76
C TYR A 10 -5.06 -4.42 25.76
N PHE A 11 -5.76 -4.10 24.67
CA PHE A 11 -6.66 -2.97 24.61
C PHE A 11 -8.11 -3.47 24.65
N GLN A 12 -8.96 -2.82 25.43
CA GLN A 12 -10.38 -3.14 25.50
C GLN A 12 -11.21 -1.89 25.24
N MET A 13 -12.18 -2.02 24.34
CA MET A 13 -13.16 -0.99 24.09
C MET A 13 -14.19 -0.97 25.23
N THR A 14 -14.54 0.23 25.68
CA THR A 14 -15.57 0.45 26.71
C THR A 14 -16.99 0.30 26.16
N SER A 15 -17.17 0.52 24.85
CA SER A 15 -18.40 0.24 24.12
C SER A 15 -18.34 -1.09 23.39
N TYR A 16 -19.51 -1.69 23.13
CA TYR A 16 -19.64 -2.86 22.28
C TYR A 16 -20.25 -2.47 20.93
N PHE A 17 -19.93 -3.25 19.90
CA PHE A 17 -20.66 -3.25 18.65
C PHE A 17 -21.50 -4.52 18.55
N ASN A 18 -22.80 -4.38 18.30
CA ASN A 18 -23.64 -5.53 18.02
C ASN A 18 -23.33 -6.05 16.60
N LEU A 19 -22.67 -7.21 16.52
CA LEU A 19 -22.33 -7.88 15.26
C LEU A 19 -23.25 -9.08 14.95
N THR A 20 -24.33 -9.27 15.73
CA THR A 20 -25.28 -10.35 15.51
C THR A 20 -26.05 -10.16 14.19
N TYR A 21 -26.21 -11.25 13.43
CA TYR A 21 -26.94 -11.30 12.14
C TYR A 21 -26.53 -10.24 11.10
N ARG A 22 -25.24 -9.91 11.01
CA ARG A 22 -24.74 -8.95 10.02
C ARG A 22 -23.35 -9.30 9.51
N SER A 23 -23.04 -8.77 8.33
CA SER A 23 -21.71 -8.83 7.76
C SER A 23 -20.76 -7.86 8.48
N PHE A 24 -19.50 -8.23 8.60
CA PHE A 24 -18.46 -7.36 9.15
C PHE A 24 -17.07 -7.80 8.68
N THR A 25 -16.10 -6.91 8.85
CA THR A 25 -14.69 -7.17 8.57
C THR A 25 -13.86 -6.72 9.76
N VAL A 26 -12.92 -7.57 10.18
CA VAL A 26 -11.87 -7.22 11.13
C VAL A 26 -10.55 -7.30 10.38
N GLU A 27 -9.73 -6.27 10.45
CA GLU A 27 -8.39 -6.29 9.85
C GLU A 27 -7.37 -5.58 10.73
N ALA A 28 -6.09 -5.94 10.56
CA ALA A 28 -4.98 -5.36 11.28
C ALA A 28 -3.66 -5.61 10.53
N TRP A 29 -2.65 -4.81 10.84
CA TRP A 29 -1.25 -5.17 10.62
C TRP A 29 -0.68 -5.80 11.90
N ILE A 30 -0.03 -6.95 11.77
CA ILE A 30 0.58 -7.66 12.91
C ILE A 30 2.06 -7.92 12.66
N TYR A 31 2.86 -7.87 13.72
CA TYR A 31 4.27 -8.26 13.73
C TYR A 31 4.51 -9.30 14.84
N PRO A 32 4.29 -10.60 14.59
CA PRO A 32 4.52 -11.63 15.59
C PRO A 32 6.02 -11.93 15.74
N THR A 33 6.59 -11.93 16.94
CA THR A 33 7.96 -12.47 17.16
C THR A 33 7.98 -13.94 17.58
N SER A 34 6.81 -14.52 17.87
CA SER A 34 6.61 -15.95 18.03
C SER A 34 5.36 -16.36 17.26
N VAL A 35 5.43 -17.56 16.68
CA VAL A 35 4.34 -18.14 15.88
C VAL A 35 3.90 -19.49 16.43
N SER A 36 4.50 -19.98 17.53
CA SER A 36 4.08 -21.21 18.19
C SER A 36 2.94 -20.95 19.18
N GLY A 37 1.90 -21.80 19.20
CA GLY A 37 0.75 -21.63 20.09
C GLY A 37 -0.28 -20.62 19.58
N ASP A 38 -1.12 -20.10 20.47
CA ASP A 38 -2.20 -19.17 20.13
C ASP A 38 -1.83 -17.72 20.51
N TRP A 39 -2.03 -16.79 19.57
CA TRP A 39 -1.74 -15.37 19.74
C TRP A 39 -2.96 -14.53 19.32
N PRO A 40 -3.75 -14.03 20.29
CA PRO A 40 -5.03 -13.39 19.96
C PRO A 40 -4.89 -12.01 19.34
N ILE A 41 -5.42 -11.77 18.14
CA ILE A 41 -5.34 -10.46 17.47
C ILE A 41 -6.55 -9.61 17.84
N PHE A 42 -7.75 -10.18 17.71
CA PHE A 42 -9.03 -9.53 18.00
C PHE A 42 -9.97 -10.51 18.70
N GLY A 43 -10.74 -10.02 19.67
CA GLY A 43 -11.74 -10.79 20.39
C GLY A 43 -13.02 -9.99 20.61
N GLN A 44 -14.15 -10.70 20.57
CA GLN A 44 -15.43 -10.25 21.12
C GLN A 44 -16.17 -11.46 21.66
N CYS A 45 -16.58 -11.44 22.93
CA CYS A 45 -17.21 -12.62 23.53
C CYS A 45 -18.31 -12.20 24.51
N THR A 46 -19.54 -12.64 24.23
CA THR A 46 -20.70 -12.42 25.11
C THR A 46 -20.79 -13.50 26.20
N CYS A 47 -20.60 -14.76 25.81
CA CYS A 47 -20.75 -15.92 26.71
C CYS A 47 -19.74 -17.00 26.31
N THR A 48 -18.73 -17.26 27.16
CA THR A 48 -17.63 -18.20 26.88
C THR A 48 -18.08 -19.66 26.78
N THR A 49 -19.26 -20.00 27.29
CA THR A 49 -19.82 -21.36 27.25
C THR A 49 -20.91 -21.53 26.18
N CYS A 50 -21.31 -20.45 25.51
CA CYS A 50 -22.40 -20.46 24.52
C CYS A 50 -21.83 -20.59 23.09
N THR A 51 -22.42 -21.47 22.29
CA THR A 51 -22.08 -21.62 20.87
C THR A 51 -22.34 -20.32 20.09
N SER A 52 -21.47 -20.00 19.13
CA SER A 52 -21.62 -18.84 18.23
C SER A 52 -21.60 -17.45 18.89
N GLN A 53 -21.27 -17.32 20.18
CA GLN A 53 -21.28 -16.05 20.90
C GLN A 53 -19.91 -15.47 21.22
N CYS A 54 -18.82 -16.08 20.73
CA CYS A 54 -17.47 -15.58 20.93
C CYS A 54 -16.67 -15.61 19.65
N LEU A 55 -16.46 -14.43 19.07
CA LEU A 55 -15.53 -14.18 17.99
C LEU A 55 -14.12 -14.08 18.55
N TYR A 56 -13.21 -14.89 18.01
CA TYR A 56 -11.78 -14.68 18.19
C TYR A 56 -11.06 -14.87 16.86
N PHE A 57 -10.21 -13.90 16.52
CA PHE A 57 -9.32 -13.93 15.38
C PHE A 57 -7.88 -13.91 15.89
N ILE A 58 -7.13 -14.96 15.59
CA ILE A 58 -5.86 -15.27 16.26
C ILE A 58 -4.86 -15.82 15.24
N LEU A 59 -3.59 -15.86 15.64
CA LEU A 59 -2.58 -16.70 15.02
C LEU A 59 -2.44 -17.98 15.84
N ARG A 60 -2.75 -19.15 15.26
CA ARG A 60 -2.67 -20.47 15.88
C ARG A 60 -1.59 -21.30 15.20
N SER A 61 -0.50 -21.57 15.91
CA SER A 61 0.66 -22.32 15.42
C SER A 61 1.13 -21.84 14.03
N GLY A 62 1.18 -20.51 13.88
CA GLY A 62 1.66 -19.83 12.69
C GLY A 62 0.64 -19.71 11.58
N LYS A 63 -0.59 -20.17 11.74
CA LYS A 63 -1.67 -19.97 10.77
C LYS A 63 -2.72 -19.03 11.32
N LEU A 64 -3.30 -18.20 10.46
CA LEU A 64 -4.46 -17.42 10.85
C LEU A 64 -5.61 -18.36 11.19
N TYR A 65 -6.37 -18.02 12.22
CA TYR A 65 -7.49 -18.82 12.68
C TYR A 65 -8.57 -17.89 13.19
N MET A 66 -9.80 -18.16 12.81
CA MET A 66 -10.95 -17.47 13.37
C MET A 66 -12.03 -18.45 13.80
N SER A 67 -12.84 -18.04 14.76
CA SER A 67 -13.97 -18.84 15.21
C SER A 67 -15.05 -17.98 15.86
N PHE A 68 -16.30 -18.43 15.76
CA PHE A 68 -17.42 -17.92 16.55
C PHE A 68 -17.70 -18.75 17.82
N ASN A 69 -16.80 -19.66 18.21
CA ASN A 69 -16.99 -20.76 19.16
C ASN A 69 -17.72 -21.95 18.51
N TYR A 70 -16.95 -23.00 18.16
CA TYR A 70 -17.33 -24.21 17.41
C TYR A 70 -17.66 -24.02 15.93
N ILE A 71 -17.65 -22.78 15.44
CA ILE A 71 -17.76 -22.46 14.02
C ILE A 71 -16.42 -21.87 13.60
N ASP A 72 -15.53 -22.75 13.16
CA ASP A 72 -14.11 -22.49 13.01
C ASP A 72 -13.71 -22.36 11.54
N LEU A 73 -12.71 -21.53 11.28
CA LEU A 73 -12.01 -21.47 10.00
C LEU A 73 -10.50 -21.32 10.26
N SER A 74 -9.73 -22.29 9.78
CA SER A 74 -8.27 -22.23 9.77
C SER A 74 -7.76 -21.75 8.42
N GLY A 75 -6.83 -20.82 8.47
CA GLY A 75 -5.97 -20.46 7.34
C GLY A 75 -5.12 -21.63 6.88
N VAL A 76 -4.53 -21.49 5.69
CA VAL A 76 -3.70 -22.50 5.05
C VAL A 76 -2.23 -22.16 5.22
N THR A 77 -1.88 -20.88 5.05
CA THR A 77 -0.50 -20.39 5.02
C THR A 77 0.10 -20.28 6.42
N THR A 78 1.30 -20.83 6.61
CA THR A 78 2.09 -20.63 7.82
C THR A 78 2.96 -19.38 7.66
N VAL A 79 2.82 -18.43 8.59
CA VAL A 79 3.65 -17.22 8.67
C VAL A 79 4.91 -17.45 9.49
N ASN A 80 5.93 -16.62 9.24
CA ASN A 80 7.17 -16.65 9.98
C ASN A 80 7.19 -15.53 11.03
N ALA A 81 7.92 -15.75 12.11
CA ALA A 81 8.17 -14.69 13.09
C ALA A 81 8.95 -13.52 12.47
N SER A 82 8.85 -12.34 13.10
CA SER A 82 9.59 -11.12 12.78
C SER A 82 9.33 -10.58 11.37
N ASN A 83 8.09 -10.67 10.91
CA ASN A 83 7.62 -10.10 9.64
C ASN A 83 6.30 -9.36 9.87
N TRP A 84 6.08 -8.28 9.13
CA TRP A 84 4.78 -7.62 9.08
C TRP A 84 3.82 -8.39 8.17
N TYR A 85 2.58 -8.56 8.63
CA TYR A 85 1.49 -9.14 7.87
C TYR A 85 0.26 -8.26 7.98
N HIS A 86 -0.38 -7.96 6.84
CA HIS A 86 -1.78 -7.54 6.86
C HIS A 86 -2.64 -8.79 7.00
N VAL A 87 -3.58 -8.77 7.93
CA VAL A 87 -4.44 -9.92 8.23
C VAL A 87 -5.86 -9.42 8.30
N ALA A 88 -6.77 -10.14 7.67
CA ALA A 88 -8.19 -9.80 7.73
C ALA A 88 -9.07 -11.02 7.86
N PHE A 89 -10.19 -10.83 8.54
CA PHE A 89 -11.31 -11.73 8.59
C PHE A 89 -12.55 -11.01 8.08
N VAL A 90 -13.17 -11.55 7.03
CA VAL A 90 -14.42 -11.07 6.47
C VAL A 90 -15.52 -12.09 6.77
N TYR A 91 -16.59 -11.62 7.40
CA TYR A 91 -17.85 -12.36 7.52
C TYR A 91 -18.89 -11.72 6.61
N ASP A 92 -19.34 -12.45 5.60
CA ASP A 92 -20.51 -12.08 4.80
C ASP A 92 -21.71 -12.91 5.25
N TYR A 93 -22.57 -12.28 6.06
CA TYR A 93 -23.79 -12.90 6.56
C TYR A 93 -24.77 -13.22 5.41
N SER A 94 -24.87 -12.34 4.42
CA SER A 94 -25.80 -12.52 3.31
C SER A 94 -25.41 -13.68 2.39
N ALA A 95 -24.10 -13.87 2.19
CA ALA A 95 -23.56 -14.99 1.43
C ALA A 95 -23.31 -16.24 2.28
N SER A 96 -23.48 -16.17 3.61
CA SER A 96 -23.10 -17.22 4.57
C SER A 96 -21.64 -17.67 4.39
N GLN A 97 -20.72 -16.70 4.34
CA GLN A 97 -19.29 -16.94 4.13
C GLN A 97 -18.42 -16.35 5.25
N GLN A 98 -17.42 -17.12 5.67
CA GLN A 98 -16.27 -16.66 6.44
C GLN A 98 -15.04 -16.73 5.54
N ILE A 99 -14.23 -15.67 5.52
CA ILE A 99 -13.03 -15.60 4.68
C ILE A 99 -11.88 -15.04 5.50
N ILE A 100 -10.74 -15.72 5.48
CA ILE A 100 -9.48 -15.23 6.03
C ILE A 100 -8.63 -14.74 4.86
N TYR A 101 -8.04 -13.55 5.03
CA TYR A 101 -7.08 -12.97 4.12
C TYR A 101 -5.73 -12.77 4.81
N LEU A 102 -4.66 -13.02 4.06
CA LEU A 102 -3.28 -12.77 4.44
C LEU A 102 -2.62 -11.92 3.35
N ASN A 103 -2.06 -10.77 3.74
CA ASN A 103 -1.42 -9.80 2.84
C ASN A 103 -2.30 -9.42 1.64
N GLY A 104 -3.61 -9.26 1.87
CA GLY A 104 -4.56 -8.86 0.84
C GLY A 104 -5.14 -10.02 -0.01
N TYR A 105 -4.60 -11.23 0.11
CA TYR A 105 -5.06 -12.39 -0.66
C TYR A 105 -5.84 -13.36 0.20
N GLN A 106 -6.86 -14.00 -0.37
CA GLN A 106 -7.66 -15.01 0.33
C GLN A 106 -6.77 -16.22 0.70
N ASP A 107 -6.69 -16.52 1.99
CA ASP A 107 -5.95 -17.67 2.53
C ASP A 107 -6.87 -18.86 2.80
N ALA A 108 -8.10 -18.62 3.25
CA ALA A 108 -9.11 -19.66 3.45
C ALA A 108 -10.54 -19.11 3.35
N VAL A 109 -11.48 -19.99 3.01
CA VAL A 109 -12.92 -19.68 2.95
C VAL A 109 -13.73 -20.85 3.52
N HIS A 110 -14.72 -20.55 4.34
CA HIS A 110 -15.80 -21.45 4.71
C HIS A 110 -17.07 -20.96 4.00
N SER A 111 -17.51 -21.72 3.00
CA SER A 111 -18.76 -21.46 2.29
C SER A 111 -19.92 -22.19 2.99
N ALA A 112 -21.09 -21.58 3.03
CA ALA A 112 -22.31 -22.14 3.62
C ALA A 112 -22.26 -22.31 5.16
N VAL A 113 -21.85 -21.25 5.85
CA VAL A 113 -21.91 -21.18 7.32
C VAL A 113 -23.37 -21.26 7.79
N THR A 114 -23.73 -22.37 8.44
CA THR A 114 -25.13 -22.63 8.84
C THR A 114 -25.55 -21.91 10.13
N THR A 115 -24.58 -21.55 10.98
CA THR A 115 -24.84 -20.91 12.26
C THR A 115 -24.14 -19.55 12.29
N PRO A 116 -24.89 -18.44 12.32
CA PRO A 116 -24.30 -17.11 12.28
C PRO A 116 -23.64 -16.75 13.61
N TYR A 117 -22.90 -15.64 13.62
CA TYR A 117 -22.45 -15.03 14.87
C TYR A 117 -23.64 -14.46 15.66
N LEU A 118 -23.71 -14.80 16.95
CA LEU A 118 -24.79 -14.48 17.88
C LEU A 118 -24.34 -13.61 19.07
N GLY A 119 -23.07 -13.16 19.09
CA GLY A 119 -22.57 -12.26 20.13
C GLY A 119 -23.10 -10.83 19.93
N TYR A 120 -23.74 -10.27 20.96
CA TYR A 120 -24.49 -9.01 20.85
C TYR A 120 -24.01 -7.89 21.78
N ASN A 121 -23.34 -8.22 22.89
CA ASN A 121 -22.91 -7.25 23.91
C ASN A 121 -21.49 -7.51 24.48
N GLY A 122 -20.73 -8.43 23.88
CA GLY A 122 -19.37 -8.72 24.31
C GLY A 122 -18.47 -7.50 24.10
N SER A 123 -17.60 -7.22 25.08
CA SER A 123 -16.54 -6.22 24.93
C SER A 123 -15.59 -6.63 23.80
N ILE A 124 -15.11 -5.64 23.05
CA ILE A 124 -14.11 -5.85 22.00
C ILE A 124 -12.73 -5.70 22.61
N THR A 125 -11.84 -6.65 22.31
CA THR A 125 -10.47 -6.68 22.77
C THR A 125 -9.51 -6.80 21.60
N ILE A 126 -8.36 -6.11 21.70
CA ILE A 126 -7.24 -6.19 20.77
C ILE A 126 -6.05 -6.76 21.53
N GLY A 127 -5.41 -7.78 20.96
CA GLY A 127 -4.32 -8.49 21.61
C GLY A 127 -4.76 -9.54 22.64
N TYR A 128 -6.07 -9.78 22.79
CA TYR A 128 -6.63 -10.71 23.77
C TYR A 128 -7.97 -11.28 23.28
N SER A 129 -8.31 -12.49 23.75
CA SER A 129 -9.64 -13.09 23.60
C SER A 129 -10.04 -13.76 24.91
N PRO A 130 -11.23 -13.44 25.47
CA PRO A 130 -11.72 -14.09 26.69
C PRO A 130 -11.86 -15.62 26.59
N LEU A 131 -12.02 -16.16 25.38
CA LEU A 131 -12.12 -17.61 25.17
C LEU A 131 -10.75 -18.29 25.06
N VAL A 132 -9.71 -17.54 24.67
CA VAL A 132 -8.32 -18.00 24.53
C VAL A 132 -7.47 -17.28 25.60
N SER A 133 -7.98 -17.29 26.83
CA SER A 133 -7.62 -16.35 27.92
C SER A 133 -6.25 -16.58 28.56
N THR A 134 -5.52 -17.61 28.16
CA THR A 134 -4.18 -17.92 28.67
C THR A 134 -3.06 -17.27 27.89
N THR A 135 -3.38 -16.56 26.80
CA THR A 135 -2.39 -15.96 25.88
C THR A 135 -2.77 -14.55 25.48
N TYR A 136 -1.77 -13.72 25.20
CA TYR A 136 -1.91 -12.34 24.75
C TYR A 136 -1.03 -12.13 23.54
N PHE A 137 -1.44 -11.30 22.59
CA PHE A 137 -0.56 -10.96 21.47
C PHE A 137 0.68 -10.25 21.99
N SER A 138 1.84 -10.82 21.68
CA SER A 138 3.10 -10.20 21.99
C SER A 138 3.55 -9.35 20.79
N ASN A 139 4.12 -8.17 21.06
CA ASN A 139 4.71 -7.20 20.12
C ASN A 139 3.73 -6.23 19.46
N TYR A 140 3.81 -6.03 18.14
CA TYR A 140 3.19 -4.90 17.47
C TYR A 140 1.92 -5.30 16.74
N ILE A 141 0.85 -4.56 17.02
CA ILE A 141 -0.35 -4.51 16.20
C ILE A 141 -0.53 -3.06 15.77
N ASP A 142 -0.88 -2.84 14.51
CA ASP A 142 -1.20 -1.52 13.98
C ASP A 142 -2.45 -1.53 13.10
N ASN A 143 -3.03 -0.35 12.89
CA ASN A 143 -4.16 -0.14 11.98
C ASN A 143 -5.31 -1.17 12.14
N VAL A 144 -5.68 -1.46 13.40
CA VAL A 144 -6.82 -2.34 13.67
C VAL A 144 -8.10 -1.62 13.28
N ALA A 145 -8.91 -2.27 12.45
CA ALA A 145 -10.22 -1.77 12.04
C ALA A 145 -11.30 -2.84 12.20
N LEU A 146 -12.47 -2.40 12.65
CA LEU A 146 -13.73 -3.15 12.61
C LEU A 146 -14.69 -2.39 11.69
N ILE A 147 -15.03 -2.98 10.56
CA ILE A 147 -15.93 -2.43 9.55
C ILE A 147 -17.24 -3.21 9.64
N THR A 148 -18.38 -2.52 9.76
CA THR A 148 -19.71 -3.13 9.94
C THR A 148 -20.36 -3.62 8.63
N ARG A 149 -19.52 -4.01 7.67
CA ARG A 149 -19.89 -4.66 6.41
C ARG A 149 -18.81 -5.65 5.97
N ALA A 150 -19.15 -6.55 5.06
CA ALA A 150 -18.16 -7.34 4.35
C ALA A 150 -17.41 -6.43 3.36
N LYS A 151 -16.09 -6.40 3.46
CA LYS A 151 -15.22 -5.80 2.42
C LYS A 151 -15.02 -6.81 1.30
N SER A 152 -14.98 -6.30 0.07
CA SER A 152 -14.61 -7.10 -1.11
C SER A 152 -13.12 -7.47 -1.08
N SER A 153 -12.74 -8.49 -1.84
CA SER A 153 -11.33 -8.88 -2.00
C SER A 153 -10.46 -7.75 -2.54
N THR A 154 -11.02 -6.90 -3.41
CA THR A 154 -10.31 -5.73 -3.96
C THR A 154 -10.02 -4.68 -2.89
N GLU A 155 -10.97 -4.41 -2.00
CA GLU A 155 -10.76 -3.48 -0.88
C GLU A 155 -9.73 -4.04 0.11
N ILE A 156 -9.81 -5.33 0.45
CA ILE A 156 -8.81 -5.98 1.32
C ILE A 156 -7.41 -5.92 0.70
N LEU A 157 -7.30 -6.16 -0.60
CA LEU A 157 -6.02 -6.07 -1.30
C LEU A 157 -5.48 -4.64 -1.34
N ALA A 158 -6.35 -3.62 -1.50
CA ALA A 158 -5.95 -2.22 -1.45
C ALA A 158 -5.39 -1.85 -0.07
N ASP A 159 -6.10 -2.16 1.02
CA ASP A 159 -5.64 -1.89 2.39
C ASP A 159 -4.31 -2.58 2.74
N ALA A 160 -4.07 -3.76 2.17
CA ALA A 160 -2.83 -4.49 2.38
C ALA A 160 -1.63 -3.97 1.57
N THR A 161 -1.87 -3.24 0.47
CA THR A 161 -0.81 -2.96 -0.53
C THR A 161 -0.65 -1.50 -0.91
N GLN A 162 -1.60 -0.62 -0.58
CA GLN A 162 -1.46 0.81 -0.82
C GLN A 162 -0.47 1.40 0.18
N LEU A 163 0.55 2.09 -0.33
CA LEU A 163 1.60 2.68 0.49
C LEU A 163 1.24 4.10 0.91
N TRP A 164 0.86 4.93 -0.04
CA TRP A 164 0.41 6.30 0.21
C TRP A 164 -0.50 6.75 -0.93
N TYR A 165 -1.26 7.80 -0.65
CA TYR A 165 -2.07 8.49 -1.61
C TYR A 165 -2.13 9.97 -1.27
N PHE A 166 -1.77 10.83 -2.23
CA PHE A 166 -1.89 12.27 -2.09
C PHE A 166 -2.93 12.77 -3.09
N SER A 167 -4.12 13.09 -2.55
CA SER A 167 -5.15 13.82 -3.31
C SER A 167 -4.76 15.27 -3.57
N PHE A 168 -3.90 15.84 -2.72
CA PHE A 168 -3.61 17.28 -2.67
C PHE A 168 -4.82 18.19 -2.37
N ASP A 169 -6.00 17.62 -2.11
CA ASP A 169 -7.26 18.33 -1.80
C ASP A 169 -7.40 18.79 -0.35
N LEU A 170 -6.62 18.21 0.55
CA LEU A 170 -6.77 18.44 1.98
C LEU A 170 -6.36 19.87 2.38
N PRO A 171 -6.86 20.39 3.53
CA PRO A 171 -6.43 21.70 4.04
C PRO A 171 -4.91 21.88 4.13
N ASN A 172 -4.19 20.77 4.37
CA ASN A 172 -2.77 20.67 4.05
C ASN A 172 -2.61 19.67 2.89
N PRO A 173 -2.24 20.13 1.69
CA PRO A 173 -2.16 19.28 0.50
C PRO A 173 -1.06 18.21 0.60
N TYR A 174 -0.16 18.32 1.57
CA TYR A 174 0.98 17.40 1.75
C TYR A 174 0.67 16.24 2.70
N TYR A 175 -0.57 16.12 3.18
CA TYR A 175 -0.98 14.99 4.01
C TYR A 175 -1.27 13.75 3.17
N ASP A 176 -0.76 12.62 3.62
CA ASP A 176 -1.04 11.31 3.02
C ASP A 176 -2.46 10.88 3.41
N ASN A 177 -3.34 10.76 2.41
CA ASN A 177 -4.68 10.21 2.51
C ASN A 177 -4.67 8.67 2.62
N GLY A 178 -3.53 8.02 2.41
CA GLY A 178 -3.33 6.58 2.49
C GLY A 178 -3.14 6.04 3.92
N PRO A 179 -2.95 4.72 4.05
CA PRO A 179 -2.97 4.04 5.35
C PRO A 179 -1.74 4.29 6.22
N ASN A 180 -0.61 4.73 5.64
CA ASN A 180 0.65 4.90 6.37
C ASN A 180 0.87 6.30 6.94
N ARG A 181 0.05 7.28 6.55
CA ARG A 181 0.14 8.69 7.00
C ARG A 181 1.54 9.27 6.80
N LEU A 182 2.19 8.90 5.70
CA LEU A 182 3.54 9.33 5.36
C LEU A 182 3.53 10.74 4.78
N ASN A 183 3.24 11.75 5.61
CA ASN A 183 3.10 13.13 5.15
C ASN A 183 4.37 13.64 4.44
N GLY A 184 4.16 14.37 3.35
CA GLY A 184 5.24 14.94 2.56
C GLY A 184 5.66 16.34 3.03
N THR A 185 6.77 16.78 2.45
CA THR A 185 7.26 18.16 2.52
C THR A 185 7.37 18.74 1.12
N ALA A 186 7.37 20.05 0.99
CA ALA A 186 7.40 20.72 -0.29
C ALA A 186 8.33 21.94 -0.27
N TYR A 187 8.97 22.20 -1.40
CA TYR A 187 9.77 23.39 -1.63
C TYR A 187 9.30 24.08 -2.91
N SER A 188 8.95 25.36 -2.82
CA SER A 188 8.48 26.17 -3.94
C SER A 188 7.32 25.52 -4.71
N ILE A 189 6.26 25.14 -4.00
CA ILE A 189 5.02 24.57 -4.56
C ILE A 189 3.84 25.46 -4.17
N THR A 190 2.85 25.55 -5.05
CA THR A 190 1.53 26.15 -4.74
C THR A 190 0.42 25.17 -5.10
N SER A 191 -0.74 25.30 -4.45
CA SER A 191 -1.97 24.64 -4.92
C SER A 191 -2.55 25.36 -6.13
N VAL A 192 -3.11 24.60 -7.07
CA VAL A 192 -3.88 25.07 -8.24
C VAL A 192 -5.11 24.19 -8.39
N THR A 193 -6.04 24.53 -9.29
CA THR A 193 -7.17 23.65 -9.60
C THR A 193 -6.68 22.29 -10.11
N GLY A 194 -7.26 21.21 -9.57
CA GLY A 194 -6.93 19.84 -9.93
C GLY A 194 -7.38 19.41 -11.33
N HIS A 195 -7.12 18.14 -11.63
CA HIS A 195 -7.58 17.51 -12.86
C HIS A 195 -9.11 17.53 -12.95
N ASN A 196 -9.65 17.53 -14.17
CA ASN A 196 -11.10 17.65 -14.44
C ASN A 196 -11.79 18.89 -13.81
N SER A 197 -11.02 19.91 -13.40
CA SER A 197 -11.50 21.09 -12.66
C SER A 197 -12.14 20.76 -11.31
N ILE A 198 -11.76 19.63 -10.72
CA ILE A 198 -12.19 19.17 -9.40
C ILE A 198 -10.98 19.26 -8.47
N GLY A 199 -11.22 19.59 -7.20
CA GLY A 199 -10.17 19.55 -6.20
C GLY A 199 -9.01 20.52 -6.43
N GLN A 200 -7.85 20.15 -5.90
CA GLN A 200 -6.60 20.87 -5.94
C GLN A 200 -5.46 19.94 -6.37
N ALA A 201 -4.51 20.50 -7.11
CA ALA A 201 -3.25 19.86 -7.46
C ALA A 201 -2.08 20.69 -6.94
N ILE A 202 -0.90 20.07 -6.83
CA ILE A 202 0.35 20.80 -6.58
C ILE A 202 0.98 21.29 -7.88
N ARG A 203 1.50 22.52 -7.88
CA ARG A 203 2.17 23.17 -9.01
C ARG A 203 3.62 23.49 -8.66
N MET A 204 4.54 23.05 -9.52
CA MET A 204 5.96 23.41 -9.45
C MET A 204 6.13 24.86 -9.94
N THR A 205 6.57 25.78 -9.07
CA THR A 205 6.64 27.22 -9.38
C THR A 205 8.02 27.71 -9.82
N THR A 206 9.06 26.92 -9.61
CA THR A 206 10.47 27.25 -9.93
C THR A 206 11.18 26.03 -10.52
N THR A 207 12.39 26.24 -11.05
CA THR A 207 13.26 25.15 -11.53
C THR A 207 13.85 24.30 -10.41
N SER A 208 13.62 24.65 -9.14
CA SER A 208 14.10 23.90 -7.98
C SER A 208 12.93 23.36 -7.13
N SER A 209 11.70 23.41 -7.66
CA SER A 209 10.51 22.98 -6.94
C SER A 209 10.46 21.47 -6.79
N TYR A 210 10.06 21.01 -5.60
CA TYR A 210 9.88 19.58 -5.36
C TYR A 210 8.89 19.29 -4.24
N PHE A 211 8.25 18.13 -4.33
CA PHE A 211 7.53 17.49 -3.22
C PHE A 211 8.32 16.25 -2.80
N GLN A 212 8.38 15.94 -1.51
CA GLN A 212 9.24 14.87 -1.01
C GLN A 212 8.65 14.11 0.16
N LEU A 213 8.80 12.78 0.09
CA LEU A 213 8.54 11.83 1.15
C LEU A 213 9.86 11.36 1.78
N TYR A 214 9.82 11.09 3.08
CA TYR A 214 10.91 10.47 3.83
C TYR A 214 10.40 9.20 4.53
N GLY A 215 11.27 8.20 4.73
CA GLY A 215 10.94 6.98 5.45
C GLY A 215 10.43 5.83 4.57
N ILE A 216 10.72 5.87 3.27
CA ILE A 216 10.25 4.84 2.32
C ILE A 216 11.09 3.54 2.32
N SER A 217 12.02 3.37 3.26
CA SER A 217 13.00 2.27 3.27
C SER A 217 12.40 0.89 3.51
N SER A 218 11.25 0.80 4.15
CA SER A 218 10.52 -0.48 4.29
C SER A 218 9.89 -0.95 2.97
N TYR A 219 9.75 -0.03 2.02
CA TYR A 219 9.01 -0.20 0.77
C TYR A 219 9.89 -0.15 -0.48
N SER A 220 11.13 0.28 -0.32
CA SER A 220 12.08 0.44 -1.40
C SER A 220 13.33 -0.40 -1.15
N TYR A 221 13.69 -1.19 -2.15
CA TYR A 221 14.95 -1.94 -2.30
C TYR A 221 15.03 -3.39 -1.77
N PRO A 222 15.79 -4.29 -2.44
CA PRO A 222 16.35 -4.20 -3.80
C PRO A 222 15.34 -4.73 -4.81
N THR A 223 14.82 -3.86 -5.68
CA THR A 223 14.43 -4.09 -7.10
C THR A 223 13.85 -5.47 -7.53
N SER A 224 13.31 -6.25 -6.62
CA SER A 224 12.68 -7.57 -6.79
C SER A 224 11.24 -7.55 -6.24
N LYS A 225 10.95 -6.57 -5.38
CA LYS A 225 9.59 -6.34 -4.90
C LYS A 225 8.79 -5.62 -5.99
N PRO A 226 7.57 -6.08 -6.29
CA PRO A 226 6.71 -5.39 -7.21
C PRO A 226 6.28 -4.03 -6.65
N TYR A 227 6.02 -3.06 -7.52
CA TYR A 227 5.54 -1.74 -7.13
C TYR A 227 4.70 -1.09 -8.23
N THR A 228 3.95 -0.06 -7.86
CA THR A 228 3.25 0.83 -8.79
C THR A 228 3.37 2.28 -8.31
N TYR A 229 3.63 3.20 -9.23
CA TYR A 229 3.42 4.64 -9.05
C TYR A 229 2.45 5.12 -10.13
N ALA A 230 1.42 5.88 -9.74
CA ALA A 230 0.44 6.45 -10.66
C ALA A 230 0.09 7.88 -10.23
N MET A 231 -0.10 8.78 -11.20
CA MET A 231 -0.45 10.18 -10.94
C MET A 231 -1.04 10.84 -12.18
N TRP A 232 -1.76 11.93 -11.98
CA TRP A 232 -2.10 12.87 -13.05
C TRP A 232 -1.03 13.94 -13.16
N VAL A 233 -0.61 14.26 -14.39
CA VAL A 233 0.38 15.32 -14.65
C VAL A 233 -0.14 16.34 -15.67
N TYR A 234 0.22 17.60 -15.47
CA TYR A 234 -0.04 18.72 -16.38
C TYR A 234 1.28 19.42 -16.72
N PRO A 235 2.05 18.92 -17.72
CA PRO A 235 3.31 19.53 -18.11
C PRO A 235 3.07 20.92 -18.72
N SER A 236 3.85 21.93 -18.33
CA SER A 236 3.89 23.24 -19.02
C SER A 236 5.13 23.44 -19.89
N SER A 237 5.99 22.43 -19.95
CA SER A 237 7.19 22.38 -20.79
C SER A 237 7.39 20.96 -21.31
N ASN A 238 7.99 20.82 -22.49
CA ASN A 238 8.38 19.55 -23.09
C ASN A 238 9.90 19.32 -23.09
N LEU A 239 10.66 20.15 -22.37
CA LEU A 239 12.14 20.10 -22.32
C LEU A 239 12.70 19.02 -21.38
N GLY A 240 11.90 17.99 -21.08
CA GLY A 240 12.19 17.00 -20.05
C GLY A 240 11.57 17.34 -18.69
N GLY A 241 11.78 16.44 -17.72
CA GLY A 241 11.22 16.60 -16.39
C GLY A 241 11.20 15.31 -15.59
N VAL A 242 11.81 15.32 -14.42
CA VAL A 242 11.76 14.18 -13.49
C VAL A 242 10.42 14.18 -12.77
N LEU A 243 9.70 13.06 -12.85
CA LEU A 243 8.43 12.88 -12.13
C LEU A 243 8.63 12.11 -10.82
N VAL A 244 9.40 11.02 -10.83
CA VAL A 244 9.70 10.21 -9.65
C VAL A 244 11.20 9.98 -9.54
N HIS A 245 11.79 10.51 -8.48
CA HIS A 245 13.18 10.33 -8.06
C HIS A 245 13.22 9.61 -6.73
N VAL A 246 14.13 8.65 -6.56
CA VAL A 246 14.39 7.99 -5.27
C VAL A 246 15.86 8.12 -4.89
N SER A 247 16.15 8.22 -3.59
CA SER A 247 17.53 8.41 -3.10
C SER A 247 17.74 7.99 -1.65
N TYR A 248 19.01 7.87 -1.26
CA TYR A 248 19.40 7.44 0.10
C TYR A 248 19.63 8.59 1.09
N SER A 249 20.10 9.76 0.67
CA SER A 249 20.48 10.82 1.62
C SER A 249 19.74 12.13 1.37
N GLN A 250 19.60 12.93 2.44
CA GLN A 250 18.94 14.23 2.40
C GLN A 250 19.76 15.27 1.62
N PRO A 251 19.11 16.24 0.93
CA PRO A 251 17.70 16.25 0.54
C PRO A 251 17.37 15.18 -0.50
N GLY A 252 18.28 14.76 -1.38
CA GLY A 252 17.95 13.66 -2.31
C GLY A 252 19.15 13.04 -3.01
N TYR A 253 20.31 13.14 -2.38
CA TYR A 253 21.60 12.74 -2.95
C TYR A 253 21.93 11.28 -2.62
N ASN A 254 22.99 10.77 -3.24
CA ASN A 254 23.61 9.47 -3.00
C ASN A 254 22.68 8.29 -3.29
N TYR A 255 23.18 7.35 -4.10
CA TYR A 255 22.41 6.18 -4.52
C TYR A 255 21.02 6.60 -4.98
N GLN A 256 20.96 7.22 -6.16
CA GLN A 256 19.76 7.88 -6.63
C GLN A 256 19.31 7.32 -7.97
N GLN A 257 18.03 7.49 -8.28
CA GLN A 257 17.46 6.97 -9.52
C GLN A 257 16.17 7.70 -9.89
N GLU A 258 16.10 8.13 -11.15
CA GLU A 258 14.87 8.60 -11.78
C GLU A 258 14.11 7.39 -12.34
N LEU A 259 12.93 7.11 -11.80
CA LEU A 259 12.09 5.96 -12.13
C LEU A 259 11.05 6.26 -13.21
N LEU A 260 10.58 7.50 -13.25
CA LEU A 260 9.55 7.99 -14.16
C LEU A 260 9.81 9.46 -14.48
N GLY A 261 9.69 9.84 -15.74
CA GLY A 261 9.94 11.21 -16.18
C GLY A 261 9.77 11.41 -17.67
N LEU A 262 10.19 12.57 -18.15
CA LEU A 262 10.14 12.98 -19.55
C LEU A 262 11.55 13.13 -20.11
N THR A 263 11.77 12.63 -21.32
CA THR A 263 12.97 12.93 -22.11
C THR A 263 13.01 14.40 -22.54
N TYR A 264 14.15 14.87 -23.07
CA TYR A 264 14.27 16.21 -23.68
C TYR A 264 13.30 16.48 -24.84
N SER A 265 12.69 15.44 -25.44
CA SER A 265 11.66 15.56 -26.48
C SER A 265 10.23 15.46 -25.93
N GLY A 266 10.05 15.34 -24.62
CA GLY A 266 8.74 15.24 -23.96
C GLY A 266 8.13 13.83 -23.98
N GLN A 267 8.86 12.81 -24.45
CA GLN A 267 8.40 11.41 -24.34
C GLN A 267 8.41 10.95 -22.89
N LEU A 268 7.31 10.31 -22.46
CA LEU A 268 7.23 9.68 -21.15
C LEU A 268 8.09 8.43 -21.09
N VAL A 269 8.86 8.26 -20.02
CA VAL A 269 9.75 7.11 -19.83
C VAL A 269 9.66 6.60 -18.41
N THR A 270 9.58 5.28 -18.26
CA THR A 270 10.00 4.61 -17.02
C THR A 270 11.29 3.85 -17.27
N GLN A 271 12.18 3.85 -16.29
CA GLN A 271 13.47 3.18 -16.40
C GLN A 271 13.96 2.70 -15.04
N VAL A 272 14.88 1.73 -15.09
CA VAL A 272 15.64 1.32 -13.92
C VAL A 272 17.12 1.15 -14.17
N ASN A 273 17.92 1.47 -13.15
CA ASN A 273 19.35 1.18 -13.12
C ASN A 273 19.57 -0.33 -12.91
N ALA A 274 20.15 -1.01 -13.91
CA ALA A 274 20.45 -2.43 -13.87
C ALA A 274 21.92 -2.71 -14.25
N ASN A 275 22.56 -3.63 -13.53
CA ASN A 275 23.88 -4.17 -13.86
C ASN A 275 23.77 -5.21 -14.99
N THR A 276 23.99 -4.83 -16.23
CA THR A 276 24.45 -5.83 -17.22
C THR A 276 25.69 -5.33 -17.94
N PRO A 277 26.56 -6.22 -18.46
CA PRO A 277 27.67 -5.84 -19.34
C PRO A 277 27.22 -5.20 -20.66
N VAL A 278 25.93 -4.92 -20.81
CA VAL A 278 25.30 -4.34 -21.99
C VAL A 278 24.63 -3.05 -21.56
N SER A 279 24.90 -2.00 -22.32
CA SER A 279 24.54 -0.59 -22.19
C SER A 279 23.03 -0.27 -22.18
N ALA A 280 22.15 -1.17 -21.74
CA ALA A 280 20.70 -1.00 -21.79
C ALA A 280 20.07 -1.17 -20.40
N TYR A 281 19.87 -0.04 -19.73
CA TYR A 281 18.97 0.11 -18.60
C TYR A 281 17.57 -0.32 -19.03
N PRO A 282 16.89 -1.26 -18.34
CA PRO A 282 15.53 -1.61 -18.71
C PRO A 282 14.67 -0.37 -18.66
N SER A 283 14.07 -0.03 -19.79
CA SER A 283 13.24 1.15 -19.95
C SER A 283 12.08 0.87 -20.89
N VAL A 284 11.01 1.63 -20.72
CA VAL A 284 9.91 1.70 -21.67
C VAL A 284 9.74 3.16 -22.02
N ILE A 285 9.89 3.48 -23.31
CA ILE A 285 9.71 4.82 -23.86
C ILE A 285 8.32 4.86 -24.50
N GLY A 286 7.47 5.73 -23.95
CA GLY A 286 6.12 5.97 -24.43
C GLY A 286 6.03 7.13 -25.42
N PRO A 287 4.80 7.60 -25.68
CA PRO A 287 4.56 8.73 -26.56
C PRO A 287 5.03 10.05 -25.94
N VAL A 288 5.12 11.08 -26.77
CA VAL A 288 5.19 12.48 -26.32
C VAL A 288 3.85 12.82 -25.67
N ILE A 289 3.88 13.33 -24.43
CA ILE A 289 2.67 13.81 -23.76
C ILE A 289 2.48 15.30 -24.05
N SER A 290 1.23 15.70 -24.32
CA SER A 290 0.91 17.09 -24.65
C SER A 290 1.12 18.01 -23.46
N ILE A 291 1.76 19.16 -23.69
CA ILE A 291 1.78 20.23 -22.70
C ILE A 291 0.37 20.79 -22.51
N ASN A 292 0.14 21.40 -21.35
CA ASN A 292 -1.11 22.06 -20.99
C ASN A 292 -2.34 21.15 -21.08
N THR A 293 -2.16 19.85 -20.83
CA THR A 293 -3.22 18.86 -20.82
C THR A 293 -2.98 17.88 -19.67
N TRP A 294 -4.02 17.62 -18.87
CA TRP A 294 -3.95 16.58 -17.85
C TRP A 294 -3.81 15.21 -18.50
N THR A 295 -2.78 14.48 -18.12
CA THR A 295 -2.50 13.12 -18.61
C THR A 295 -2.26 12.22 -17.41
N HIS A 296 -3.00 11.12 -17.31
CA HIS A 296 -2.72 10.12 -16.29
C HIS A 296 -1.52 9.29 -16.72
N VAL A 297 -0.51 9.18 -15.87
CA VAL A 297 0.71 8.42 -16.12
C VAL A 297 0.95 7.42 -14.99
N ALA A 298 1.40 6.23 -15.34
CA ALA A 298 1.77 5.24 -14.34
C ALA A 298 2.93 4.36 -14.78
N CYS A 299 3.72 3.92 -13.82
CA CYS A 299 4.69 2.85 -14.01
C CYS A 299 4.43 1.72 -13.01
N THR A 300 4.49 0.49 -13.50
CA THR A 300 4.40 -0.71 -12.67
C THR A 300 5.64 -1.57 -12.85
N TYR A 301 6.00 -2.33 -11.83
CA TYR A 301 7.08 -3.31 -11.89
C TYR A 301 6.69 -4.60 -11.19
N SER A 302 7.09 -5.73 -11.78
CA SER A 302 7.27 -7.02 -11.10
C SER A 302 8.37 -7.82 -11.80
N MET A 303 8.92 -8.85 -11.15
CA MET A 303 9.91 -9.73 -11.81
C MET A 303 9.33 -10.47 -13.03
N THR A 304 8.04 -10.77 -13.01
CA THR A 304 7.37 -11.50 -14.10
C THR A 304 7.14 -10.63 -15.33
N ASN A 305 6.74 -9.37 -15.13
CA ASN A 305 6.35 -8.48 -16.23
C ASN A 305 7.35 -7.35 -16.50
N GLY A 306 8.40 -7.24 -15.69
CA GLY A 306 9.33 -6.12 -15.69
C GLY A 306 8.65 -4.77 -15.54
N LEU A 307 9.28 -3.72 -16.08
CA LEU A 307 8.70 -2.39 -16.11
C LEU A 307 7.58 -2.35 -17.14
N THR A 308 6.45 -1.75 -16.80
CA THR A 308 5.36 -1.45 -17.73
C THR A 308 4.98 0.01 -17.58
N LEU A 309 4.88 0.73 -18.71
CA LEU A 309 4.46 2.13 -18.75
C LEU A 309 2.99 2.23 -19.17
N TYR A 310 2.24 3.15 -18.56
CA TYR A 310 0.86 3.44 -18.92
C TYR A 310 0.64 4.93 -19.12
N VAL A 311 -0.21 5.26 -20.10
CA VAL A 311 -0.71 6.62 -20.39
C VAL A 311 -2.22 6.54 -20.53
N ASN A 312 -2.96 7.35 -19.77
CA ASN A 312 -4.43 7.37 -19.74
C ASN A 312 -5.05 5.98 -19.60
N GLY A 313 -4.50 5.16 -18.68
CA GLY A 313 -4.98 3.80 -18.43
C GLY A 313 -4.50 2.75 -19.43
N VAL A 314 -3.85 3.13 -20.53
CA VAL A 314 -3.45 2.23 -21.62
C VAL A 314 -1.95 1.92 -21.56
N SER A 315 -1.58 0.64 -21.61
CA SER A 315 -0.18 0.21 -21.62
C SER A 315 0.54 0.68 -22.89
N GLN A 316 1.74 1.23 -22.72
CA GLN A 316 2.63 1.68 -23.80
C GLN A 316 3.74 0.68 -24.10
N GLY A 317 3.77 -0.45 -23.39
CA GLY A 317 4.80 -1.48 -23.52
C GLY A 317 5.37 -1.93 -22.17
N SER A 318 6.14 -3.00 -22.24
CA SER A 318 6.83 -3.60 -21.10
C SER A 318 8.23 -4.07 -21.51
N THR A 319 9.17 -4.12 -20.56
CA THR A 319 10.51 -4.69 -20.76
C THR A 319 10.50 -6.23 -20.85
N GLY A 320 9.36 -6.87 -20.56
CA GLY A 320 9.29 -8.30 -20.29
C GLY A 320 9.92 -8.66 -18.94
N SER A 321 9.83 -9.95 -18.57
CA SER A 321 10.42 -10.47 -17.33
C SER A 321 11.90 -10.08 -17.26
N ASN A 322 12.23 -9.35 -16.21
CA ASN A 322 13.61 -8.98 -15.91
C ASN A 322 13.81 -9.02 -14.40
N THR A 323 15.04 -9.33 -14.00
CA THR A 323 15.47 -9.11 -12.63
C THR A 323 16.31 -7.85 -12.65
N VAL A 324 15.79 -6.79 -12.07
CA VAL A 324 16.57 -5.58 -11.86
C VAL A 324 17.41 -5.85 -10.61
N THR A 325 18.73 -6.01 -10.77
CA THR A 325 19.68 -6.09 -9.66
C THR A 325 20.52 -4.83 -9.66
N SER A 326 20.56 -4.12 -8.53
CA SER A 326 21.26 -2.84 -8.42
C SER A 326 22.78 -2.98 -8.22
N TYR A 327 23.49 -1.89 -8.53
CA TYR A 327 24.94 -1.69 -8.66
C TYR A 327 25.77 -2.00 -7.41
N TYR A 328 25.19 -1.95 -6.21
CA TYR A 328 25.95 -2.16 -4.97
C TYR A 328 25.09 -2.79 -3.88
N LEU A 329 25.74 -3.17 -2.78
CA LEU A 329 25.11 -3.34 -1.46
C LEU A 329 24.57 -1.98 -0.98
N ILE A 330 23.59 -1.43 -1.69
CA ILE A 330 23.05 -0.10 -1.45
C ILE A 330 22.13 -0.16 -0.22
N PRO A 331 22.21 0.80 0.71
CA PRO A 331 21.21 0.96 1.76
C PRO A 331 19.84 1.37 1.16
N ASN A 332 18.74 0.86 1.70
CA ASN A 332 17.39 1.13 1.19
C ASN A 332 17.16 2.62 0.90
N TYR A 333 16.56 2.96 -0.24
CA TYR A 333 16.16 4.34 -0.50
C TYR A 333 15.28 4.82 0.66
N VAL A 334 15.47 6.04 1.10
CA VAL A 334 14.69 6.61 2.22
C VAL A 334 13.91 7.84 1.80
N TYR A 335 14.22 8.40 0.63
CA TYR A 335 13.50 9.54 0.05
C TYR A 335 12.86 9.17 -1.29
N LEU A 336 11.65 9.69 -1.51
CA LEU A 336 11.04 9.81 -2.83
C LEU A 336 10.72 11.28 -3.09
N THR A 337 11.10 11.77 -4.26
CA THR A 337 10.92 13.16 -4.68
C THR A 337 10.13 13.21 -5.97
N LEU A 338 9.14 14.10 -6.00
CA LEU A 338 8.40 14.45 -7.20
C LEU A 338 8.90 15.79 -7.74
N GLY A 339 9.08 15.86 -9.05
CA GLY A 339 9.31 17.09 -9.79
C GLY A 339 10.77 17.53 -9.93
N TYR A 340 11.71 16.91 -9.22
CA TYR A 340 13.11 17.31 -9.19
C TYR A 340 14.04 16.10 -9.04
N SER A 341 15.22 16.16 -9.67
CA SER A 341 16.32 15.24 -9.39
C SER A 341 17.43 15.99 -8.66
N PHE A 342 17.90 15.37 -7.58
CA PHE A 342 19.01 15.86 -6.78
C PHE A 342 20.37 15.35 -7.27
N GLY A 343 20.50 14.80 -8.47
CA GLY A 343 21.83 14.71 -9.03
C GLY A 343 21.87 14.62 -10.54
N TYR A 344 22.68 13.71 -11.07
CA TYR A 344 22.96 13.65 -12.49
C TYR A 344 21.95 12.70 -13.13
N GLY A 345 21.09 13.21 -14.01
CA GLY A 345 20.02 12.43 -14.60
C GLY A 345 20.54 11.20 -15.31
N ASN A 346 19.72 10.16 -15.38
CA ASN A 346 20.13 8.87 -15.88
C ASN A 346 19.49 8.57 -17.25
N ASN A 347 20.30 8.11 -18.21
CA ASN A 347 19.88 7.62 -19.53
C ASN A 347 18.91 8.53 -20.28
N TYR A 348 17.62 8.18 -20.24
CA TYR A 348 16.56 8.83 -21.00
C TYR A 348 15.93 9.98 -20.22
N ILE A 349 15.98 9.93 -18.89
CA ILE A 349 15.40 10.97 -18.03
C ILE A 349 16.52 11.94 -17.61
N PRO A 350 16.58 13.15 -18.19
CA PRO A 350 17.57 14.14 -17.78
C PRO A 350 17.30 14.64 -16.36
N ALA A 351 18.32 15.15 -15.69
CA ALA A 351 18.18 15.90 -14.43
C ALA A 351 17.65 17.31 -14.73
N TYR A 352 16.47 17.34 -15.36
CA TYR A 352 15.73 18.53 -15.67
C TYR A 352 14.50 18.56 -14.76
N PRO A 353 14.20 19.70 -14.11
CA PRO A 353 13.03 19.81 -13.25
C PRO A 353 11.75 19.69 -14.06
N PHE A 354 10.76 18.97 -13.53
CA PHE A 354 9.43 18.96 -14.12
C PHE A 354 8.78 20.33 -13.90
N GLN A 355 8.35 20.96 -14.99
CA GLN A 355 7.57 22.19 -14.95
C GLN A 355 6.13 21.84 -15.24
N GLY A 356 5.26 21.95 -14.25
CA GLY A 356 3.90 21.48 -14.39
C GLY A 356 3.15 21.39 -13.07
N SER A 357 1.99 20.76 -13.13
CA SER A 357 1.20 20.36 -11.97
C SER A 357 1.16 18.84 -11.85
N ILE A 358 1.05 18.34 -10.62
CA ILE A 358 0.87 16.93 -10.30
C ILE A 358 -0.37 16.82 -9.42
N ASP A 359 -1.19 15.82 -9.69
CA ASP A 359 -2.40 15.54 -8.94
C ASP A 359 -2.50 14.03 -8.65
N GLU A 360 -3.27 13.65 -7.64
CA GLU A 360 -3.69 12.26 -7.41
C GLU A 360 -2.52 11.25 -7.40
N PHE A 361 -1.53 11.44 -6.53
CA PHE A 361 -0.34 10.58 -6.50
C PHE A 361 -0.54 9.33 -5.64
N TYR A 362 -0.56 8.17 -6.29
CA TYR A 362 -0.70 6.86 -5.67
C TYR A 362 0.62 6.06 -5.70
N ALA A 363 0.85 5.28 -4.64
CA ALA A 363 1.84 4.20 -4.66
C ALA A 363 1.33 2.90 -4.04
N TYR A 364 1.74 1.78 -4.63
CA TYR A 364 1.41 0.43 -4.15
C TYR A 364 2.66 -0.45 -4.08
N SER A 365 2.70 -1.36 -3.10
CA SER A 365 3.74 -2.41 -2.91
C SER A 365 3.53 -3.64 -3.80
N ARG A 366 2.76 -3.48 -4.88
CA ARG A 366 2.49 -4.51 -5.89
C ARG A 366 2.37 -3.90 -7.27
N GLN A 367 2.45 -4.76 -8.28
CA GLN A 367 2.03 -4.42 -9.62
C GLN A 367 0.49 -4.37 -9.65
N LEU A 368 -0.06 -3.21 -9.99
CA LEU A 368 -1.47 -3.11 -10.34
C LEU A 368 -1.71 -3.75 -11.71
N SER A 369 -2.88 -4.35 -11.88
CA SER A 369 -3.38 -4.84 -13.15
C SER A 369 -3.73 -3.68 -14.09
N ALA A 370 -3.81 -3.95 -15.40
CA ALA A 370 -4.22 -2.94 -16.38
C ALA A 370 -5.61 -2.37 -16.08
N SER A 371 -6.54 -3.18 -15.57
CA SER A 371 -7.88 -2.70 -15.15
C SER A 371 -7.82 -1.76 -13.96
N GLU A 372 -6.97 -2.03 -12.97
CA GLU A 372 -6.79 -1.13 -11.81
C GLU A 372 -6.15 0.19 -12.23
N ILE A 373 -5.15 0.16 -13.12
CA ILE A 373 -4.55 1.37 -13.69
C ILE A 373 -5.58 2.17 -14.50
N TYR A 374 -6.44 1.49 -15.27
CA TYR A 374 -7.52 2.13 -16.00
C TYR A 374 -8.53 2.79 -15.05
N THR A 375 -8.87 2.16 -13.93
CA THR A 375 -9.70 2.77 -12.90
C THR A 375 -9.09 4.06 -12.36
N LEU A 376 -7.80 4.06 -12.02
CA LEU A 376 -7.09 5.28 -11.58
C LEU A 376 -7.05 6.39 -12.65
N ALA A 377 -7.00 6.00 -13.93
CA ALA A 377 -7.01 6.94 -15.05
C ALA A 377 -8.41 7.46 -15.44
N SER A 378 -9.46 6.92 -14.84
CA SER A 378 -10.87 7.24 -15.17
C SER A 378 -11.58 8.03 -14.07
N ILE A 379 -10.87 8.39 -12.99
CA ILE A 379 -11.42 9.16 -11.87
C ILE A 379 -11.65 10.61 -12.30
#